data_AF-E3RW76-F1
#
_entry.id   AF-E3RW76-F1
#
_cell.length_a   1.000
_cell.length_b   1.000
_cell.length_c   1.000
_cell.angle_alpha   90.00
_cell.angle_beta   90.00
_cell.angle_gamma   90.00
#
_symmetry.space_group_name_H-M   'P 1'
#
loop_
_entity.id
_entity.type
_entity.pdbx_description
1 polymer ?
#
loop_
_entity_poly.entity_id
_entity_poly.type
_entity_poly.pdbx_seq_one_letter_code
_entity_poly.pdbx_strand_id
1 'polypeptide(L)' 'LARNRTYYISKETFLLAFKSAFERTFTEKNIQAGFRGAGIVLYNPQAVLSKLDVVVQTLIQLPR' A
#
# COMPACT_ATOMS: atom_id res chain seq x y z
N LEU A 1 18.01 -3.33 -39.14
CA LEU A 1 18.15 -4.72 -38.61
C LEU A 1 18.16 -4.64 -37.08
N ALA A 2 17.06 -5.00 -36.42
CA ALA A 2 17.00 -5.00 -34.95
C ALA A 2 17.61 -6.30 -34.41
N ARG A 3 18.60 -6.18 -33.51
CA ARG A 3 19.27 -7.33 -32.89
C ARG A 3 18.43 -7.81 -31.72
N ASN A 4 17.61 -8.85 -31.93
CA ASN A 4 16.82 -9.45 -30.86
C ASN A 4 17.75 -10.31 -29.97
N ARG A 5 18.13 -9.81 -28.79
CA ARG A 5 18.92 -10.56 -27.80
C ARG A 5 17.99 -11.10 -26.74
N THR A 6 17.77 -12.41 -26.76
CA THR A 6 17.06 -13.14 -25.72
C THR A 6 18.09 -13.68 -24.73
N TYR A 7 17.98 -13.28 -23.45
CA TYR A 7 18.81 -13.81 -22.38
C TYR A 7 18.02 -14.92 -21.67
N TYR A 8 18.61 -16.12 -21.59
CA TYR A 8 18.01 -17.25 -20.86
C TYR A 8 18.56 -17.28 -19.43
N ILE A 9 17.66 -17.42 -18.47
CA ILE A 9 17.98 -17.56 -17.04
C ILE A 9 17.38 -18.89 -16.56
N SER A 10 18.13 -19.64 -15.75
CA SER A 10 17.60 -20.86 -15.14
C SER A 10 16.59 -20.51 -14.04
N LYS A 11 15.72 -21.47 -13.72
CA LYS A 11 14.75 -21.30 -12.62
C LYS A 11 15.45 -20.98 -11.29
N GLU A 12 16.57 -21.65 -11.01
CA GLU A 12 17.35 -21.46 -9.77
C GLU A 12 17.92 -20.05 -9.67
N THR A 13 18.56 -19.56 -10.74
CA THR A 13 19.10 -18.20 -10.78
C THR A 13 18.00 -17.15 -10.69
N PHE A 14 16.86 -17.38 -11.35
CA PHE A 14 15.70 -16.50 -11.24
C PHE A 14 15.17 -16.45 -9.81
N LEU A 15 14.95 -17.59 -9.15
CA LEU A 15 14.39 -17.63 -7.80
C LEU A 15 15.31 -16.94 -6.78
N LEU A 16 16.63 -17.12 -6.92
CA LEU A 16 17.60 -16.43 -6.06
C LEU A 16 17.54 -14.91 -6.27
N ALA A 17 17.58 -14.46 -7.53
CA ALA A 17 17.50 -13.04 -7.87
C ALA A 17 16.17 -12.41 -7.43
N PHE A 18 15.06 -13.14 -7.64
CA PHE A 18 13.73 -12.74 -7.20
C PHE A 18 13.67 -12.57 -5.70
N LYS A 19 14.19 -13.53 -4.91
CA LYS A 19 14.20 -13.43 -3.45
C LYS A 19 14.92 -12.16 -2.99
N SER A 20 16.11 -11.89 -3.52
CA SER A 20 16.87 -10.68 -3.18
C SER A 20 16.15 -9.39 -3.60
N ALA A 21 15.49 -9.37 -4.75
CA ALA A 21 14.69 -8.23 -5.19
C ALA A 21 13.46 -8.04 -4.30
N PHE A 22 12.75 -9.12 -4.00
CA PHE A 22 11.57 -9.14 -3.14
C PHE A 22 11.86 -8.56 -1.75
N GLU A 23 12.93 -9.01 -1.10
CA GLU A 23 13.37 -8.48 0.19
C GLU A 23 13.66 -6.98 0.14
N ARG A 24 14.28 -6.50 -0.96
CA ARG A 24 14.55 -5.06 -1.18
C ARG A 24 13.30 -4.24 -1.47
N THR A 25 12.18 -4.86 -1.84
CA THR A 25 10.95 -4.12 -2.12
C THR A 25 10.25 -3.62 -0.86
N PHE A 26 10.57 -4.14 0.33
CA PHE A 26 10.00 -3.74 1.62
C PHE A 26 10.56 -2.40 2.12
N THR A 27 10.42 -1.36 1.30
CA THR A 27 10.65 0.03 1.71
C THR A 27 9.36 0.62 2.26
N GLU A 28 9.46 1.61 3.16
CA GLU A 28 8.30 2.32 3.69
C GLU A 28 7.40 2.86 2.58
N LYS A 29 8.00 3.46 1.54
CA LYS A 29 7.29 3.99 0.38
C LYS A 29 6.46 2.92 -0.34
N ASN A 30 7.05 1.76 -0.62
CA ASN A 30 6.36 0.67 -1.31
C ASN A 30 5.26 0.06 -0.44
N ILE A 31 5.51 -0.08 0.86
CA ILE A 31 4.52 -0.55 1.83
C ILE A 31 3.31 0.40 1.86
N GLN A 32 3.54 1.70 2.03
CA GLN A 32 2.48 2.71 1.99
C GLN A 32 1.73 2.73 0.65
N ALA A 33 2.44 2.55 -0.47
CA ALA A 33 1.82 2.46 -1.78
C ALA A 33 0.94 1.21 -1.92
N GLY A 34 1.38 0.06 -1.38
CA GLY A 34 0.60 -1.17 -1.32
C GLY A 34 -0.69 -1.01 -0.50
N PHE A 35 -0.59 -0.40 0.68
CA PHE A 35 -1.76 -0.05 1.50
C PHE A 35 -2.73 0.86 0.75
N ARG A 36 -2.24 1.93 0.10
CA ARG A 36 -3.07 2.83 -0.72
C ARG A 36 -3.75 2.10 -1.88
N GLY A 37 -3.03 1.25 -2.61
CA GLY A 37 -3.57 0.47 -3.73
C GLY A 37 -4.63 -0.54 -3.29
N ALA A 38 -4.50 -1.09 -2.08
CA ALA A 38 -5.50 -1.96 -1.47
C ALA A 38 -6.68 -1.19 -0.84
N GLY A 39 -6.66 0.15 -0.84
CA GLY A 39 -7.66 0.97 -0.15
C GLY A 39 -7.56 0.90 1.38
N ILE A 40 -6.51 0.30 1.92
CA ILE A 40 -6.27 0.17 3.35
C ILE A 40 -5.57 1.44 3.82
N VAL A 41 -6.18 2.15 4.77
CA VAL A 41 -5.57 3.29 5.45
C VAL A 41 -4.90 2.75 6.72
N LEU A 42 -3.57 2.79 6.79
CA LEU A 42 -2.83 2.60 8.05
C LEU A 42 -3.43 3.53 9.11
N TYR A 43 -3.62 3.04 10.34
CA TYR A 43 -4.31 3.75 11.41
C TYR A 43 -3.79 5.19 11.57
N ASN A 44 -4.51 6.13 10.96
CA ASN A 44 -4.28 7.55 11.04
C ASN A 44 -5.63 8.18 11.36
N PRO A 45 -5.94 8.36 12.66
CA PRO A 45 -7.22 8.89 13.09
C PRO A 45 -7.59 10.20 12.38
N GLN A 46 -6.63 11.08 12.14
CA GLN A 46 -6.88 12.37 11.47
C GLN A 46 -7.26 12.20 9.99
N ALA A 47 -6.62 11.26 9.27
CA ALA A 47 -6.96 10.97 7.87
C ALA A 47 -8.30 10.23 7.73
N VAL A 48 -8.74 9.51 8.77
CA VAL A 48 -10.07 8.90 8.84
C VAL A 48 -11.11 9.97 9.13
N LEU A 49 -10.89 10.80 10.15
CA LEU A 49 -11.81 11.87 10.55
C LEU A 49 -12.01 12.90 9.42
N SER A 50 -10.99 13.24 8.64
CA SER A 50 -11.12 14.19 7.52
C SER A 50 -11.97 13.68 6.37
N LYS A 51 -12.22 12.37 6.28
CA LYS A 51 -13.10 11.74 5.29
C LYS A 51 -14.52 11.49 5.82
N LEU A 52 -14.71 11.56 7.14
CA LEU A 52 -16.03 11.47 7.73
C LEU A 52 -16.69 12.85 7.68
N ASP A 53 -17.74 12.98 6.88
CA ASP A 53 -18.66 14.11 6.97
C ASP A 53 -19.58 13.90 8.18
N VAL A 54 -19.07 14.19 9.38
CA VAL A 54 -19.83 14.01 10.61
C VAL A 54 -20.72 15.23 10.83
N VAL A 55 -22.02 15.05 10.64
CA VAL A 55 -23.01 15.98 11.20
C VAL A 55 -23.11 15.69 12.69
N VAL A 56 -22.65 16.64 13.52
CA VAL A 56 -22.76 16.56 14.98
C VAL A 56 -24.24 16.63 15.36
N GLN A 57 -24.87 15.48 15.60
CA GLN A 57 -26.16 15.41 16.25
C GLN A 57 -25.95 15.40 17.76
N THR A 58 -25.85 16.57 18.37
CA THR A 58 -25.99 16.69 19.82
C THR A 58 -27.47 16.49 20.12
N LEU A 59 -27.83 15.35 20.71
CA LEU A 59 -29.13 15.24 21.38
C LEU A 59 -29.10 16.27 22.52
N ILE A 60 -29.75 17.41 22.31
CA ILE A 60 -30.02 18.37 23.38
C ILE A 60 -30.92 17.64 24.36
N GLN A 61 -30.33 17.15 25.46
CA GLN A 61 -31.07 16.72 26.63
C GLN A 61 -31.69 17.98 27.24
N LEU A 62 -32.97 18.19 27.01
CA LEU A 62 -33.74 19.22 27.71
C LEU A 62 -33.70 18.87 29.21
N PRO A 63 -33.36 19.80 30.11
CA PRO A 63 -33.38 19.50 31.54
C PRO A 63 -34.81 19.14 31.95
N ARG A 64 -34.94 18.01 32.64
CA ARG A 64 -36.20 17.59 33.27
C ARG A 64 -36.40 18.32 34.59
#